data_AF-A0A942R9I4-F1
#
_entry.id   AF-A0A942R9I4-F1
#
_cell.length_a   1.000
_cell.length_b   1.000
_cell.length_c   1.000
_cell.angle_alpha   90.00
_cell.angle_beta   90.00
_cell.angle_gamma   90.00
#
_symmetry.space_group_name_H-M   'P 1'
#
loop_
_entity.id
_entity.type
_entity.pdbx_description
1 polymer ?
#
loop_
_entity_poly.entity_id
_entity_poly.type
_entity_poly.pdbx_seq_one_letter_code
_entity_poly.pdbx_strand_id
1 'polypeptide(L)' 'METKDFLTRAMLNEQEQVRDYQRFALGEDNEEVKNAFLEFAETSGFTARKIKDLLDKLN' A
#
# COMPACT_ATOMS: atom_id res chain seq x y z
N MET A 1 13.26 0.13 18.50
CA MET A 1 12.44 0.62 17.38
C MET A 1 11.23 1.28 18.02
N GLU A 2 11.09 2.59 17.88
CA GLU A 2 9.95 3.31 18.47
C GLU A 2 8.70 3.15 17.61
N THR A 3 7.52 3.35 18.20
CA THR A 3 6.23 3.22 17.50
C THR A 3 6.18 4.07 16.23
N LYS A 4 6.74 5.30 16.28
CA LYS A 4 6.80 6.21 15.12
C LYS A 4 7.64 5.65 13.98
N ASP A 5 8.80 5.07 14.27
CA ASP A 5 9.67 4.46 13.25
C ASP A 5 8.99 3.27 12.58
N PHE A 6 8.33 2.42 13.39
CA PHE A 6 7.62 1.25 12.88
C PHE A 6 6.47 1.66 11.96
N LEU A 7 5.62 2.60 12.39
CA LEU A 7 4.51 3.10 11.58
C LEU A 7 5.01 3.78 10.30
N THR A 8 6.11 4.54 10.36
CA THR A 8 6.72 5.16 9.17
C THR A 8 7.15 4.09 8.16
N ARG A 9 7.85 3.05 8.61
CA ARG A 9 8.25 1.94 7.74
C ARG A 9 7.04 1.18 7.19
N ALA A 10 6.04 0.90 8.01
CA ALA A 10 4.83 0.20 7.59
C ALA A 10 4.07 0.99 6.50
N MET A 11 3.92 2.31 6.65
CA MET A 11 3.30 3.17 5.64
C MET A 11 4.06 3.13 4.31
N LEU A 12 5.40 3.23 4.35
CA LEU A 12 6.24 3.20 3.15
C LEU A 12 6.14 1.85 2.44
N ASN A 13 6.14 0.74 3.19
CA ASN A 13 5.98 -0.60 2.61
C ASN A 13 4.63 -0.75 1.90
N GLU A 14 3.53 -0.28 2.51
CA GLU A 14 2.21 -0.32 1.83
C GLU A 14 2.20 0.53 0.56
N GLN A 15 2.83 1.71 0.57
CA GLN A 15 2.97 2.55 -0.63
C GLN A 15 3.80 1.86 -1.73
N GLU A 16 4.84 1.10 -1.35
CA GLU A 16 5.61 0.27 -2.28
C GLU A 16 4.73 -0.82 -2.89
N GLN A 17 3.91 -1.51 -2.08
CA GLN A 17 2.96 -2.51 -2.58
C GLN A 17 1.96 -1.90 -3.58
N VAL A 18 1.42 -0.70 -3.32
CA VAL A 18 0.54 0.00 -4.29
C VAL A 18 1.22 0.12 -5.64
N ARG A 19 2.45 0.66 -5.67
CA ARG A 19 3.21 0.88 -6.90
C ARG A 19 3.50 -0.44 -7.61
N ASP A 20 3.92 -1.45 -6.86
CA ASP A 20 4.36 -2.72 -7.42
C ASP A 20 3.18 -3.52 -8.00
N TYR A 21 2.03 -3.50 -7.32
CA TYR A 21 0.79 -4.10 -7.83
C TYR A 21 0.25 -3.37 -9.06
N GLN A 22 0.21 -2.03 -9.06
CA GLN A 22 -0.19 -1.26 -10.23
C GLN A 22 0.72 -1.54 -11.43
N ARG A 23 2.04 -1.59 -11.19
CA ARG A 23 3.02 -1.88 -12.23
C ARG A 23 2.85 -3.28 -12.81
N PHE A 24 2.59 -4.27 -11.96
CA PHE A 24 2.29 -5.64 -12.42
C PHE A 24 1.01 -5.68 -13.25
N ALA A 25 -0.08 -5.10 -12.76
CA ALA A 25 -1.38 -5.09 -13.45
C ALA A 25 -1.33 -4.40 -14.84
N LEU A 26 -0.43 -3.42 -15.04
CA LEU A 26 -0.24 -2.78 -16.35
C LEU A 26 0.32 -3.70 -17.43
N GLY A 27 1.02 -4.78 -17.05
CA GLY A 27 1.62 -5.74 -17.97
C GLY A 27 0.95 -7.10 -18.01
N GLU A 28 -0.20 -7.26 -17.33
CA GLU A 28 -0.91 -8.54 -17.23
C GLU A 28 -2.06 -8.60 -18.24
N ASP A 29 -2.09 -9.68 -19.03
CA ASP A 29 -3.10 -9.93 -20.06
C ASP A 29 -4.32 -10.70 -19.52
N ASN A 30 -4.14 -11.45 -18.43
CA ASN A 30 -5.24 -12.13 -17.76
C ASN A 30 -6.07 -11.12 -16.96
N GLU A 31 -7.28 -10.84 -17.44
CA GLU A 31 -8.18 -9.85 -16.82
C GLU A 31 -8.58 -10.18 -15.37
N GLU A 32 -8.71 -11.46 -14.99
CA GLU A 32 -9.01 -11.83 -13.60
C GLU A 32 -7.83 -11.48 -12.68
N VAL A 33 -6.61 -11.84 -13.09
CA VAL A 33 -5.38 -11.56 -12.33
C VAL A 33 -5.12 -10.06 -12.26
N LYS A 34 -5.26 -9.34 -13.38
CA LYS A 34 -5.12 -7.88 -13.45
C LYS A 34 -6.06 -7.17 -12.48
N ASN A 35 -7.34 -7.52 -12.49
CA ASN A 35 -8.32 -6.90 -11.61
C ASN A 35 -8.03 -7.18 -10.13
N ALA A 36 -7.64 -8.42 -9.79
CA ALA A 36 -7.23 -8.75 -8.43
C ALA A 36 -6.05 -7.89 -7.95
N PHE A 37 -5.03 -7.68 -8.77
CA PHE A 37 -3.88 -6.85 -8.40
C PHE A 37 -4.22 -5.35 -8.31
N LEU A 38 -5.19 -4.86 -9.10
CA LEU A 38 -5.71 -3.50 -8.94
C LEU A 38 -6.45 -3.34 -7.60
N GLU A 39 -7.26 -4.34 -7.20
CA GLU A 39 -7.93 -4.36 -5.89
C GLU A 39 -6.93 -4.43 -4.73
N PHE A 40 -5.82 -5.17 -4.88
CA PHE A 40 -4.75 -5.21 -3.89
C PHE A 40 -4.06 -3.86 -3.77
N ALA A 41 -3.81 -3.17 -4.88
CA ALA A 41 -3.25 -1.81 -4.87
C ALA A 41 -4.17 -0.83 -4.12
N GLU A 42 -5.47 -0.89 -4.36
CA GLU A 42 -6.45 -0.06 -3.64
C GLU A 42 -6.43 -0.37 -2.14
N THR A 43 -6.42 -1.66 -1.77
CA THR A 43 -6.38 -2.10 -0.37
C THR A 43 -5.12 -1.62 0.36
N SER A 44 -3.94 -1.76 -0.26
CA SER A 44 -2.69 -1.24 0.29
C SER A 44 -2.71 0.29 0.40
N GLY A 45 -3.31 0.99 -0.57
CA GLY A 45 -3.51 2.44 -0.51
C GLY A 45 -4.34 2.87 0.71
N PHE A 46 -5.45 2.19 0.98
CA PHE A 46 -6.26 2.43 2.18
C PHE A 46 -5.50 2.11 3.47
N THR A 47 -4.71 1.05 3.48
CA THR A 47 -3.90 0.67 4.65
C THR A 47 -2.81 1.73 4.92
N ALA A 48 -2.05 2.14 3.90
CA ALA A 48 -1.09 3.23 3.98
C ALA A 48 -1.72 4.51 4.56
N ARG A 49 -2.93 4.85 4.11
CA ARG A 49 -3.65 6.03 4.60
C ARG A 49 -3.99 5.93 6.09
N LYS A 50 -4.49 4.77 6.54
CA LYS A 50 -4.79 4.54 7.96
C LYS A 50 -3.53 4.64 8.83
N ILE A 51 -2.40 4.12 8.36
CA ILE A 51 -1.12 4.22 9.07
C ILE A 51 -0.67 5.68 9.15
N LYS A 52 -0.82 6.44 8.06
CA LYS A 52 -0.55 7.89 8.07
C LYS A 52 -1.42 8.62 9.10
N ASP A 53 -2.72 8.31 9.17
CA ASP A 53 -3.62 8.94 10.14
C ASP A 53 -3.23 8.59 11.59
N LEU A 54 -2.57 7.44 11.85
CA LEU A 54 -1.98 7.12 13.15
C LEU A 54 -0.70 7.92 13.42
N LEU A 55 0.19 8.04 12.42
CA LEU A 55 1.40 8.87 12.51
C LEU A 55 1.06 10.33 12.81
N ASP A 56 0.03 10.87 12.16
CA ASP A 56 -0.41 12.25 12.35
C ASP A 56 -0.90 12.51 13.79
N LYS A 57 -1.40 11.48 14.50
CA LYS A 57 -1.83 11.57 15.91
C LYS A 57 -0.69 11.47 16.93
N LEU A 58 0.50 11.02 16.50
CA LEU A 58 1.70 10.93 17.34
C LEU A 58 2.57 12.19 17.25
N ASN A 59 2.16 13.16 16.42
CA ASN A 59 2.83 14.45 16.27
C ASN A 59 2.25 15.51 17.22
#